data_AF-A0A7X8BXP5-F1
#
_entry.id   AF-A0A7X8BXP5-F1
#
_cell.length_a   1.000
_cell.length_b   1.000
_cell.length_c   1.000
_cell.angle_alpha   90.00
_cell.angle_beta   90.00
_cell.angle_gamma   90.00
#
_symmetry.space_group_name_H-M   'P 1'
#
loop_
_entity.id
_entity.type
_entity.pdbx_description
1 polymer ?
#
loop_
_entity_poly.entity_id
_entity_poly.type
_entity_poly.pdbx_seq_one_letter_code
_entity_poly.pdbx_strand_id
1 'polypeptide(L)'
;AQIRNLHWWTVEYGLIGDVKNHKIYGAGLLSSIGESYSCMQPEVRKLPYTIDAKDVTFDITTRQPQLFVTPDFQHLVNVLEEFANGMALKQGGLSGMKKALESGGTVTYVYSSGLQVSGVVSEVFSLNNQVVYASTKGNTILCIDNKVLDGHGTDYHAEGFGSPVGKLKAAYLPLEDMDEKNLQKYGISEGKDCRLEFESGVVVRGFLKKIIRHRGKNVLFSLEHCTVTYEEKVLFQPQWGIYDMAVGERIISVFAGPADPVAYQLHYQPPAERTHKIVHDEKALRLHSLYQQLRNLRENHIVSREGVENIWQVLRTEYPEDWLLSLEILEYLMRNNINGDLRQGVEYQLSKLKRNPHFQKLILNGLEQIYADL
;
A
#
# COMPACT_ATOMS: atom_id res chain seq x y z
N ALA A 1 -3.36 6.82 -2.59
CA ALA A 1 -2.39 7.75 -3.18
C ALA A 1 -1.36 8.25 -2.16
N GLN A 2 -1.77 8.86 -1.05
CA GLN A 2 -0.85 9.48 -0.07
C GLN A 2 0.17 8.51 0.58
N ILE A 3 -0.25 7.31 0.98
CA ILE A 3 0.67 6.31 1.56
C ILE A 3 1.77 5.87 0.58
N ARG A 4 1.46 5.82 -0.72
CA ARG A 4 2.43 5.53 -1.77
C ARG A 4 3.50 6.61 -1.84
N ASN A 5 3.12 7.88 -1.66
CA ASN A 5 4.08 8.99 -1.63
C ASN A 5 4.99 8.89 -0.40
N LEU A 6 4.44 8.60 0.78
CA LEU A 6 5.26 8.35 1.98
C LEU A 6 6.23 7.20 1.77
N HIS A 7 5.79 6.09 1.17
CA HIS A 7 6.65 4.95 0.84
C HIS A 7 7.76 5.35 -0.15
N TRP A 8 7.40 6.07 -1.22
CA TRP A 8 8.36 6.52 -2.24
C TRP A 8 9.46 7.39 -1.62
N TRP A 9 9.07 8.40 -0.83
CA TRP A 9 10.02 9.33 -0.21
C TRP A 9 10.79 8.77 0.98
N THR A 10 10.57 7.51 1.34
CA THR A 10 11.27 6.84 2.44
C THR A 10 11.94 5.56 1.99
N VAL A 11 11.18 4.49 1.81
CA VAL A 11 11.69 3.15 1.49
C VAL A 11 12.41 3.12 0.14
N GLU A 12 11.91 3.85 -0.86
CA GLU A 12 12.53 3.88 -2.20
C GLU A 12 13.62 4.96 -2.31
N TYR A 13 13.32 6.19 -1.89
CA TYR A 13 14.13 7.39 -2.15
C TYR A 13 14.46 8.21 -0.88
N GLY A 14 14.56 7.54 0.26
CA GLY A 14 14.85 8.18 1.54
C GLY A 14 16.35 8.38 1.84
N LEU A 15 16.62 9.47 2.56
CA LEU A 15 17.93 9.81 3.14
C LEU A 15 17.81 9.87 4.67
N ILE A 16 18.89 9.56 5.38
CA ILE A 16 18.91 9.52 6.86
C ILE A 16 20.08 10.35 7.44
N GLY A 17 19.85 11.02 8.56
CA GLY A 17 20.83 11.88 9.24
C GLY A 17 20.45 13.35 9.18
N ASP A 18 21.46 14.23 9.07
CA ASP A 18 21.24 15.67 8.99
C ASP A 18 21.04 16.10 7.52
N VAL A 19 20.23 17.14 7.29
CA VAL A 19 19.97 17.65 5.93
C VAL A 19 21.26 17.99 5.17
N LYS A 20 22.28 18.51 5.86
CA LYS A 20 23.59 18.82 5.30
C LYS A 20 24.55 17.62 5.29
N ASN A 21 24.37 16.67 6.21
CA ASN A 21 25.22 15.49 6.35
C ASN A 21 24.35 14.22 6.52
N HIS A 22 23.88 13.71 5.38
CA HIS A 22 22.97 12.56 5.30
C HIS A 22 23.65 11.36 4.63
N LYS A 23 23.03 10.20 4.84
CA LYS A 23 23.36 8.94 4.19
C LYS A 23 22.16 8.41 3.41
N ILE A 24 22.43 7.52 2.47
CA ILE A 24 21.40 6.85 1.67
C ILE A 24 20.90 5.62 2.44
N TYR A 25 19.58 5.43 2.48
CA TYR A 25 18.99 4.15 2.89
C TYR A 25 17.89 3.65 1.94
N GLY A 26 17.34 4.52 1.09
CA GLY A 26 16.31 4.15 0.11
C GLY A 26 16.80 3.12 -0.91
N ALA A 27 15.99 2.10 -1.17
CA ALA A 27 16.32 0.98 -2.04
C ALA A 27 16.54 1.40 -3.50
N GLY A 28 15.72 2.31 -4.02
CA GLY A 28 15.87 2.85 -5.38
C GLY A 28 17.19 3.59 -5.55
N LEU A 29 17.59 4.37 -4.54
CA LEU A 29 18.88 5.03 -4.54
C LEU A 29 20.03 4.02 -4.48
N LEU A 30 19.99 3.05 -3.55
CA LEU A 30 21.07 2.06 -3.36
C LEU A 30 21.26 1.11 -4.56
N SER A 31 20.19 0.82 -5.29
CA SER A 31 20.23 -0.06 -6.46
C SER A 31 20.59 0.67 -7.77
N SER A 32 20.60 2.01 -7.76
CA SER A 32 20.94 2.84 -8.92
C SER A 32 22.21 3.64 -8.67
N ILE A 33 23.35 3.18 -9.21
CA ILE A 33 24.65 3.88 -9.10
C ILE A 33 24.53 5.35 -9.54
N GLY A 34 23.79 5.58 -10.64
CA GLY A 34 23.58 6.92 -11.18
C GLY A 34 22.81 7.84 -10.23
N GLU A 35 21.74 7.33 -9.62
CA GLU A 35 20.94 8.13 -8.69
C GLU A 35 21.60 8.27 -7.32
N SER A 36 22.27 7.23 -6.82
CA SER A 36 23.13 7.28 -5.63
C SER A 36 24.18 8.40 -5.72
N TYR A 37 24.79 8.59 -6.89
CA TYR A 37 25.72 9.69 -7.07
C TYR A 37 25.01 11.04 -7.15
N SER A 38 23.94 11.15 -7.95
CA SER A 38 23.27 12.44 -8.17
C SER A 38 22.55 12.95 -6.92
N CYS A 39 22.02 12.07 -6.07
CA CYS A 39 21.30 12.48 -4.87
C CYS A 39 22.22 13.22 -3.88
N MET A 40 23.52 12.94 -3.90
CA MET A 40 24.52 13.62 -3.06
C MET A 40 24.95 14.98 -3.60
N GLN A 41 24.60 15.33 -4.84
CA GLN A 41 25.01 16.60 -5.46
C GLN A 41 24.12 17.77 -5.03
N PRO A 42 24.61 19.03 -4.98
CA PRO A 42 23.84 20.18 -4.50
C PRO A 42 22.56 20.49 -5.27
N GLU A 43 22.45 20.06 -6.53
CA GLU A 43 21.31 20.36 -7.40
C GLU A 43 20.02 19.63 -6.97
N VAL A 44 20.13 18.48 -6.31
CA VAL A 44 18.99 17.77 -5.73
C VAL A 44 18.65 18.42 -4.40
N ARG A 45 17.41 18.87 -4.19
CA ARG A 45 17.01 19.53 -2.93
C ARG A 45 16.83 18.51 -1.80
N LYS A 46 17.33 18.82 -0.60
CA LYS A 46 17.19 17.98 0.60
C LYS A 46 16.22 18.67 1.55
N LEU A 47 15.11 18.01 1.85
CA LEU A 47 14.05 18.54 2.72
C LEU A 47 13.95 17.70 4.00
N PRO A 48 13.67 18.27 5.17
CA PRO A 48 13.32 17.48 6.35
C PRO A 48 12.09 16.62 6.08
N TYR A 49 12.13 15.35 6.51
CA TYR A 49 10.99 14.44 6.40
C TYR A 49 9.91 14.78 7.43
N THR A 50 8.70 15.08 6.94
CA THR A 50 7.50 15.31 7.74
C THR A 50 6.31 14.60 7.10
N ILE A 51 5.15 14.62 7.75
CA ILE A 51 3.90 14.09 7.22
C ILE A 51 3.49 14.73 5.87
N ASP A 52 3.98 15.95 5.58
CA ASP A 52 3.67 16.68 4.34
C ASP A 52 4.19 15.96 3.09
N ALA A 53 5.18 15.07 3.24
CA ALA A 53 5.68 14.23 2.16
C ALA A 53 4.57 13.38 1.49
N LYS A 54 3.46 13.13 2.19
CA LYS A 54 2.29 12.41 1.65
C LYS A 54 1.65 13.13 0.45
N ASP A 55 1.79 14.45 0.37
CA ASP A 55 1.16 15.29 -0.66
C ASP A 55 2.14 15.65 -1.80
N VAL A 56 3.41 15.24 -1.67
CA VAL A 56 4.43 15.47 -2.70
C VAL A 56 4.39 14.37 -3.76
N THR A 57 4.05 14.74 -4.99
CA THR A 57 4.04 13.85 -6.15
C THR A 57 5.45 13.60 -6.68
N PHE A 58 5.64 12.46 -7.34
CA PHE A 58 6.91 12.05 -7.94
C PHE A 58 6.71 11.54 -9.37
N ASP A 59 7.78 11.55 -10.15
CA ASP A 59 7.87 10.96 -11.49
C ASP A 59 8.84 9.77 -11.43
N ILE A 60 8.36 8.61 -11.86
CA ILE A 60 9.12 7.35 -11.86
C ILE A 60 10.07 7.22 -13.06
N THR A 61 9.94 8.09 -14.06
CA THR A 61 10.67 8.02 -15.33
C THR A 61 11.90 8.91 -15.38
N THR A 62 12.03 9.81 -14.41
CA THR A 62 13.12 10.79 -14.33
C THR A 62 13.80 10.75 -12.97
N ARG A 63 15.00 11.36 -12.90
CA ARG A 63 15.73 11.47 -11.63
C ARG A 63 14.98 12.39 -10.67
N GLN A 64 15.00 12.04 -9.39
CA GLN A 64 14.25 12.80 -8.39
C GLN A 64 14.87 14.20 -8.15
N PRO A 65 14.10 15.29 -8.33
CA PRO A 65 14.61 16.66 -8.17
C PRO A 65 14.76 17.08 -6.69
N GLN A 66 14.16 16.31 -5.79
CA GLN A 66 14.19 16.53 -4.35
C GLN A 66 14.06 15.20 -3.62
N LEU A 67 14.59 15.15 -2.41
CA LEU A 67 14.55 13.99 -1.52
C LEU A 67 14.30 14.45 -0.09
N PHE A 68 13.83 13.52 0.74
CA PHE A 68 13.54 13.78 2.15
C PHE A 68 14.57 13.12 3.05
N VAL A 69 14.96 13.84 4.10
CA VAL A 69 15.94 13.43 5.09
C VAL A 69 15.24 13.23 6.43
N THR A 70 15.25 12.01 6.94
CA THR A 70 14.80 11.69 8.29
C THR A 70 15.98 11.70 9.27
N PRO A 71 15.85 12.21 10.50
CA PRO A 71 16.96 12.17 11.47
C PRO A 71 17.33 10.72 11.85
N ASP A 72 16.32 9.87 12.03
CA ASP A 72 16.45 8.47 12.39
C ASP A 72 15.22 7.65 11.94
N PHE A 73 15.24 6.33 12.16
CA PHE A 73 14.12 5.45 11.82
C PHE A 73 12.92 5.61 12.77
N GLN A 74 13.13 6.04 14.01
CA GLN A 74 12.03 6.25 14.95
C GLN A 74 11.12 7.40 14.48
N HIS A 75 11.71 8.46 13.93
CA HIS A 75 10.96 9.56 13.32
C HIS A 75 10.10 9.09 12.15
N LEU A 76 10.58 8.16 11.31
CA LEU A 76 9.76 7.56 10.25
C LEU A 76 8.53 6.85 10.82
N VAL A 77 8.72 6.06 11.88
CA VAL A 77 7.63 5.34 12.56
C VAL A 77 6.62 6.35 13.11
N ASN A 78 7.08 7.41 13.78
CA ASN A 78 6.21 8.45 14.35
C ASN A 78 5.36 9.14 13.28
N VAL A 79 5.95 9.50 12.14
CA VAL A 79 5.22 10.13 11.02
C VAL A 79 4.21 9.16 10.39
N LEU A 80 4.55 7.88 10.26
CA LEU A 80 3.62 6.86 9.78
C LEU A 80 2.46 6.64 10.76
N GLU A 81 2.72 6.66 12.06
CA GLU A 81 1.69 6.58 13.10
C GLU A 81 0.77 7.81 13.06
N GLU A 82 1.33 9.01 12.94
CA GLU A 82 0.58 10.25 12.77
C GLU A 82 -0.34 10.16 11.53
N PHE A 83 0.21 9.73 10.39
CA PHE A 83 -0.55 9.52 9.17
C PHE A 83 -1.67 8.48 9.36
N ALA A 84 -1.35 7.33 9.95
CA ALA A 84 -2.31 6.26 10.21
C ALA A 84 -3.44 6.73 11.14
N ASN A 85 -3.12 7.52 12.16
CA ASN A 85 -4.09 8.09 13.08
C ASN A 85 -5.05 9.06 12.38
N GLY A 86 -4.67 9.69 11.27
CA GLY A 86 -5.56 10.50 10.44
C GLY A 86 -6.42 9.70 9.43
N MET A 87 -6.22 8.39 9.30
CA MET A 87 -6.93 7.57 8.33
C MET A 87 -8.37 7.28 8.75
N ALA A 88 -9.26 7.13 7.76
CA ALA A 88 -10.65 6.74 7.96
C ALA A 88 -10.78 5.41 8.72
N LEU A 89 -9.81 4.50 8.56
CA LEU A 89 -9.73 3.23 9.29
C LEU A 89 -9.69 3.44 10.81
N LYS A 90 -9.01 4.48 11.31
CA LYS A 90 -8.89 4.76 12.74
C LYS A 90 -9.88 5.81 13.25
N GLN A 91 -10.24 6.79 12.41
CA GLN A 91 -11.11 7.90 12.80
C GLN A 91 -12.59 7.61 12.58
N GLY A 92 -12.93 6.82 11.55
CA GLY A 92 -14.31 6.65 11.10
C GLY A 92 -15.00 7.99 10.81
N GLY A 93 -16.18 8.17 11.40
CA GLY A 93 -16.95 9.41 11.38
C GLY A 93 -17.36 9.89 9.98
N LEU A 94 -17.77 11.15 9.90
CA LEU A 94 -18.25 11.75 8.65
C LEU A 94 -17.16 11.82 7.58
N SER A 95 -15.91 12.11 7.97
CA SER A 95 -14.80 12.14 7.02
C SER A 95 -14.58 10.78 6.36
N GLY A 96 -14.60 9.70 7.14
CA GLY A 96 -14.49 8.34 6.61
C GLY A 96 -15.65 7.98 5.68
N MET A 97 -16.88 8.28 6.09
CA MET A 97 -18.08 8.00 5.28
C MET A 97 -18.13 8.80 3.98
N LYS A 98 -17.68 10.07 3.98
CA LYS A 98 -17.55 10.86 2.74
C LYS A 98 -16.53 10.25 1.77
N LYS A 99 -15.35 9.85 2.27
CA LYS A 99 -14.35 9.14 1.45
C LYS A 99 -14.89 7.83 0.87
N ALA A 100 -15.67 7.09 1.66
CA ALA A 100 -16.35 5.89 1.19
C ALA A 100 -17.35 6.19 0.06
N LEU A 101 -18.21 7.18 0.24
CA LEU A 101 -19.18 7.62 -0.76
C LEU A 101 -18.48 8.06 -2.07
N GLU A 102 -17.43 8.89 -1.96
CA GLU A 102 -16.65 9.38 -3.09
C GLU A 102 -15.90 8.26 -3.83
N SER A 103 -15.51 7.19 -3.13
CA SER A 103 -14.76 6.09 -3.73
C SER A 103 -15.56 5.29 -4.76
N GLY A 104 -16.89 5.22 -4.60
CA GLY A 104 -17.78 4.37 -5.40
C GLY A 104 -17.49 2.86 -5.33
N GLY A 105 -16.51 2.44 -4.53
CA GLY A 105 -16.10 1.05 -4.37
C GLY A 105 -16.81 0.34 -3.22
N THR A 106 -16.59 -0.97 -3.10
CA THR A 106 -16.99 -1.71 -1.90
C THR A 106 -16.12 -1.30 -0.72
N VAL A 107 -16.76 -0.91 0.37
CA VAL A 107 -16.12 -0.53 1.63
C VAL A 107 -16.77 -1.27 2.78
N THR A 108 -16.13 -1.24 3.93
CA THR A 108 -16.73 -1.58 5.22
C THR A 108 -16.74 -0.34 6.12
N TYR A 109 -17.87 -0.08 6.76
CA TYR A 109 -17.93 0.87 7.88
C TYR A 109 -18.42 0.17 9.16
N VAL A 110 -17.92 0.60 10.30
CA VAL A 110 -18.09 -0.08 11.59
C VAL A 110 -18.79 0.83 12.59
N TYR A 111 -19.92 0.37 13.12
CA TYR A 111 -20.64 1.04 14.21
C TYR A 111 -19.92 0.86 15.55
N SER A 112 -20.14 1.77 16.50
CA SER A 112 -19.64 1.69 17.87
C SER A 112 -20.12 0.47 18.67
N SER A 113 -21.16 -0.22 18.18
CA SER A 113 -21.59 -1.53 18.68
C SER A 113 -20.67 -2.69 18.25
N GLY A 114 -19.86 -2.47 17.21
CA GLY A 114 -19.04 -3.50 16.56
C GLY A 114 -19.67 -4.08 15.29
N LEU A 115 -20.91 -3.73 14.94
CA LEU A 115 -21.51 -4.15 13.67
C LEU A 115 -20.76 -3.53 12.49
N GLN A 116 -20.40 -4.36 11.51
CA GLN A 116 -19.72 -3.98 10.29
C GLN A 116 -20.71 -4.06 9.12
N VAL A 117 -20.78 -3.03 8.29
CA VAL A 117 -21.60 -3.03 7.08
C VAL A 117 -20.68 -2.95 5.89
N SER A 118 -20.72 -3.95 5.02
CA SER A 118 -19.90 -4.02 3.81
C SER A 118 -20.74 -3.88 2.55
N GLY A 119 -20.46 -2.87 1.74
CA GLY A 119 -21.20 -2.60 0.50
C GLY A 119 -20.74 -1.33 -0.19
N VAL A 120 -21.43 -0.92 -1.25
CA VAL A 120 -21.16 0.35 -1.95
C VAL A 120 -22.01 1.44 -1.32
N VAL A 121 -21.39 2.39 -0.63
CA VAL A 121 -22.09 3.51 0.02
C VAL A 121 -22.80 4.38 -1.04
N SER A 122 -24.08 4.69 -0.81
CA SER A 122 -24.95 5.40 -1.75
C SER A 122 -25.44 6.74 -1.22
N GLU A 123 -25.82 6.83 0.06
CA GLU A 123 -26.17 8.10 0.72
C GLU A 123 -25.56 8.18 2.12
N VAL A 124 -25.20 9.40 2.53
CA VAL A 124 -24.75 9.72 3.89
C VAL A 124 -25.43 11.02 4.31
N PHE A 125 -26.33 10.95 5.28
CA PHE A 125 -26.91 12.13 5.90
C PHE A 125 -26.07 12.55 7.10
N SER A 126 -25.92 13.85 7.29
CA SER A 126 -25.12 14.40 8.39
C SER A 126 -25.75 15.63 9.01
N LEU A 127 -25.62 15.75 10.33
CA LEU A 127 -26.01 16.92 11.12
C LEU A 127 -24.85 17.29 12.05
N ASN A 128 -24.50 18.58 12.13
CA ASN A 128 -23.42 19.08 13.00
C ASN A 128 -22.09 18.29 12.88
N ASN A 129 -21.69 17.97 11.65
CA ASN A 129 -20.48 17.19 11.33
C ASN A 129 -20.47 15.74 11.84
N GLN A 130 -21.63 15.19 12.22
CA GLN A 130 -21.83 13.79 12.59
C GLN A 130 -22.68 13.07 11.55
N VAL A 131 -22.39 11.79 11.32
CA VAL A 131 -23.23 10.92 10.48
C VAL A 131 -24.51 10.63 11.25
N VAL A 132 -25.67 10.80 10.61
CA VAL A 132 -26.97 10.52 11.24
C VAL A 132 -27.70 9.36 10.58
N TYR A 133 -27.37 9.05 9.33
CA TYR A 133 -27.87 7.91 8.60
C TYR A 133 -26.93 7.61 7.43
N ALA A 134 -26.70 6.33 7.15
CA ALA A 134 -25.90 5.89 6.02
C ALA A 134 -26.61 4.76 5.29
N SER A 135 -26.51 4.75 3.97
CA SER A 135 -27.01 3.67 3.13
C SER A 135 -25.98 3.17 2.13
N THR A 136 -26.16 1.92 1.75
CA THR A 136 -25.48 1.25 0.65
C THR A 136 -26.48 0.94 -0.45
N LYS A 137 -25.98 0.64 -1.65
CA LYS A 137 -26.77 0.16 -2.79
C LYS A 137 -26.24 -1.18 -3.27
N GLY A 138 -27.15 -2.02 -3.77
CA GLY A 138 -26.83 -3.36 -4.24
C GLY A 138 -26.33 -4.26 -3.10
N ASN A 139 -25.63 -5.34 -3.49
CA ASN A 139 -25.14 -6.36 -2.57
C ASN A 139 -24.46 -5.76 -1.33
N THR A 140 -25.04 -6.05 -0.18
CA THR A 140 -24.53 -5.64 1.13
C THR A 140 -24.46 -6.86 2.04
N ILE A 141 -23.49 -6.88 2.96
CA ILE A 141 -23.45 -7.86 4.05
C ILE A 141 -23.29 -7.16 5.39
N LEU A 142 -23.91 -7.75 6.41
CA LEU A 142 -23.73 -7.33 7.81
C LEU A 142 -22.82 -8.33 8.49
N CYS A 143 -21.75 -7.86 9.12
CA CYS A 143 -20.76 -8.70 9.76
C CYS A 143 -20.51 -8.31 11.21
N ILE A 144 -20.01 -9.28 11.97
CA ILE A 144 -19.42 -9.09 13.29
C ILE A 144 -18.10 -9.84 13.31
N ASP A 145 -17.06 -9.22 13.84
CA ASP A 145 -15.72 -9.83 13.94
C ASP A 145 -15.23 -10.42 12.58
N ASN A 146 -15.51 -9.72 11.47
CA ASN A 146 -15.17 -10.13 10.09
C ASN A 146 -15.85 -11.41 9.61
N LYS A 147 -17.03 -11.72 10.16
CA LYS A 147 -17.88 -12.82 9.72
C LYS A 147 -19.31 -12.36 9.49
N VAL A 148 -19.89 -12.78 8.37
CA VAL A 148 -21.29 -12.48 8.04
C VAL A 148 -22.23 -13.00 9.13
N LEU A 149 -23.20 -12.18 9.52
CA LEU A 149 -24.27 -12.61 10.42
C LEU A 149 -25.20 -13.57 9.68
N ASP A 150 -25.68 -14.58 10.40
CA ASP A 150 -26.61 -15.56 9.83
C ASP A 150 -27.87 -14.86 9.28
N GLY A 151 -28.20 -15.14 8.03
CA GLY A 151 -29.31 -14.49 7.32
C GLY A 151 -29.06 -13.06 6.83
N HIS A 152 -27.86 -12.48 6.96
CA HIS A 152 -27.56 -11.11 6.50
C HIS A 152 -26.44 -11.03 5.45
N GLY A 153 -26.43 -12.00 4.54
CA GLY A 153 -25.55 -12.05 3.36
C GLY A 153 -26.07 -11.24 2.17
N THR A 154 -25.35 -11.32 1.04
CA THR A 154 -25.65 -10.56 -0.19
C THR A 154 -27.01 -10.92 -0.78
N ASP A 155 -27.45 -12.16 -0.58
CA ASP A 155 -28.74 -12.64 -1.08
C ASP A 155 -29.92 -12.02 -0.32
N TYR A 156 -29.70 -11.67 0.96
CA TYR A 156 -30.72 -11.05 1.80
C TYR A 156 -30.73 -9.52 1.62
N HIS A 157 -29.57 -8.87 1.68
CA HIS A 157 -29.43 -7.42 1.44
C HIS A 157 -28.98 -7.15 0.00
N ALA A 158 -29.69 -7.70 -0.98
CA ALA A 158 -29.33 -7.64 -2.40
C ALA A 158 -29.52 -6.23 -3.02
N GLU A 159 -30.46 -5.45 -2.51
CA GLU A 159 -30.79 -4.12 -3.04
C GLU A 159 -30.04 -2.98 -2.32
N GLY A 160 -29.45 -3.28 -1.15
CA GLY A 160 -28.76 -2.31 -0.30
C GLY A 160 -29.15 -2.48 1.16
N PHE A 161 -28.66 -1.56 1.97
CA PHE A 161 -28.92 -1.48 3.39
C PHE A 161 -28.94 -0.01 3.80
N GLY A 162 -29.73 0.36 4.80
CA GLY A 162 -29.75 1.74 5.29
C GLY A 162 -30.08 1.81 6.77
N SER A 163 -29.33 2.61 7.52
CA SER A 163 -29.53 2.67 8.97
C SER A 163 -29.16 3.99 9.62
N PRO A 164 -29.90 4.41 10.68
CA PRO A 164 -29.52 5.54 11.50
C PRO A 164 -28.20 5.31 12.23
N VAL A 165 -27.53 6.42 12.53
CA VAL A 165 -26.35 6.48 13.39
C VAL A 165 -26.64 7.53 14.45
N GLY A 166 -26.46 7.20 15.73
CA GLY A 166 -26.65 8.17 16.81
C GLY A 166 -27.32 7.64 18.05
N LYS A 167 -27.52 8.55 19.01
CA LYS A 167 -28.28 8.30 20.23
C LYS A 167 -29.77 8.56 20.04
N LEU A 168 -30.56 7.86 20.85
CA LEU A 168 -31.98 8.19 21.02
C LEU A 168 -32.12 9.49 21.81
N LYS A 169 -33.13 10.28 21.44
CA LYS A 169 -33.47 11.53 22.09
C LYS A 169 -33.76 11.30 23.58
N ALA A 170 -33.10 12.08 24.43
CA ALA A 170 -33.20 12.00 25.89
C ALA A 170 -32.78 10.63 26.49
N ALA A 171 -32.03 9.81 25.74
CA ALA A 171 -31.44 8.60 26.29
C ALA A 171 -30.15 8.88 27.05
N TYR A 172 -30.04 8.32 28.26
CA TYR A 172 -28.81 8.46 29.06
C TYR A 172 -27.67 7.58 28.55
N LEU A 173 -27.99 6.38 28.06
CA LEU A 173 -27.03 5.44 27.49
C LEU A 173 -27.18 5.37 25.96
N PRO A 174 -26.08 5.11 25.22
CA PRO A 174 -26.16 4.68 23.83
C PRO A 174 -27.01 3.41 23.70
N LEU A 175 -27.73 3.28 22.58
CA LEU A 175 -28.63 2.15 22.35
C LEU A 175 -27.88 0.81 22.34
N GLU A 176 -26.62 0.80 21.88
CA GLU A 176 -25.75 -0.37 21.91
C GLU A 176 -25.43 -0.85 23.32
N ASP A 177 -25.43 0.01 24.33
CA ASP A 177 -25.03 -0.31 25.70
C ASP A 177 -26.26 -0.51 26.63
N MET A 178 -27.49 -0.37 26.12
CA MET A 178 -28.71 -0.62 26.89
C MET A 178 -28.94 -2.12 27.09
N ASP A 179 -29.06 -2.54 28.34
CA ASP A 179 -29.62 -3.85 28.67
C ASP A 179 -31.15 -3.87 28.49
N GLU A 180 -31.76 -5.04 28.66
CA GLU A 180 -33.21 -5.22 28.46
C GLU A 180 -34.05 -4.29 29.36
N LYS A 181 -33.63 -4.09 30.62
CA LYS A 181 -34.32 -3.20 31.56
C LYS A 181 -34.28 -1.75 31.09
N ASN A 182 -33.14 -1.29 30.56
CA ASN A 182 -33.02 0.06 30.04
C ASN A 182 -33.79 0.22 28.73
N LEU A 183 -33.76 -0.77 27.82
CA LEU A 183 -34.58 -0.77 26.61
C LEU A 183 -36.08 -0.64 26.92
N GLN A 184 -36.57 -1.41 27.90
CA GLN A 184 -37.97 -1.36 28.34
C GLN A 184 -38.41 0.02 28.83
N LYS A 185 -37.53 0.79 29.49
CA LYS A 185 -37.83 2.17 29.93
C LYS A 185 -38.12 3.12 28.76
N TYR A 186 -37.58 2.82 27.58
CA TYR A 186 -37.82 3.57 26.35
C TYR A 186 -38.89 2.92 25.46
N GLY A 187 -39.65 1.95 25.99
CA GLY A 187 -40.70 1.24 25.24
C GLY A 187 -40.14 0.29 24.17
N ILE A 188 -38.89 -0.15 24.32
CA ILE A 188 -38.21 -1.04 23.37
C ILE A 188 -38.23 -2.45 23.97
N SER A 189 -38.97 -3.37 23.35
CA SER A 189 -39.03 -4.77 23.76
C SER A 189 -39.39 -5.63 22.56
N GLU A 190 -38.78 -6.79 22.42
CA GLU A 190 -39.16 -7.76 21.38
C GLU A 190 -40.65 -8.11 21.52
N GLY A 191 -41.32 -8.27 20.37
CA GLY A 191 -42.75 -8.57 20.30
C GLY A 191 -43.68 -7.38 20.54
N LYS A 192 -43.18 -6.12 20.49
CA LYS A 192 -43.99 -4.91 20.67
C LYS A 192 -43.70 -3.86 19.61
N ASP A 193 -44.68 -3.03 19.34
CA ASP A 193 -44.48 -1.78 18.60
C ASP A 193 -43.57 -0.83 19.37
N CYS A 194 -42.63 -0.22 18.67
CA CYS A 194 -41.74 0.78 19.22
C CYS A 194 -41.61 2.00 18.30
N ARG A 195 -41.23 3.12 18.90
CA ARG A 195 -40.91 4.37 18.21
C ARG A 195 -39.57 4.88 18.73
N LEU A 196 -38.55 4.76 17.90
CA LEU A 196 -37.20 5.21 18.18
C LEU A 196 -37.01 6.58 17.54
N GLU A 197 -36.91 7.62 18.36
CA GLU A 197 -36.61 8.99 17.91
C GLU A 197 -35.15 9.30 18.25
N PHE A 198 -34.32 9.52 17.24
CA PHE A 198 -32.91 9.87 17.40
C PHE A 198 -32.74 11.37 17.64
N GLU A 199 -31.65 11.77 18.31
CA GLU A 199 -31.31 13.19 18.52
C GLU A 199 -31.15 13.95 17.21
N SER A 200 -30.77 13.24 16.14
CA SER A 200 -30.69 13.78 14.79
C SER A 200 -32.04 14.14 14.17
N GLY A 201 -33.14 13.62 14.69
CA GLY A 201 -34.47 13.72 14.09
C GLY A 201 -34.85 12.54 13.18
N VAL A 202 -33.99 11.53 13.03
CA VAL A 202 -34.41 10.26 12.41
C VAL A 202 -35.43 9.59 13.32
N VAL A 203 -36.54 9.12 12.74
CA VAL A 203 -37.59 8.40 13.48
C VAL A 203 -37.81 7.05 12.83
N VAL A 204 -37.69 5.99 13.63
CA VAL A 204 -37.99 4.60 13.26
C VAL A 204 -39.25 4.17 14.00
N ARG A 205 -40.26 3.68 13.29
CA ARG A 205 -41.50 3.16 13.88
C ARG A 205 -41.82 1.80 13.29
N GLY A 206 -42.08 0.81 14.13
CA GLY A 206 -42.47 -0.52 13.66
C GLY A 206 -42.59 -1.51 14.81
N PHE A 207 -42.86 -2.76 14.45
CA PHE A 207 -42.95 -3.87 15.39
C PHE A 207 -41.57 -4.52 15.57
N LEU A 208 -41.01 -4.45 16.78
CA LEU A 208 -39.67 -5.00 17.04
C LEU A 208 -39.73 -6.52 17.13
N LYS A 209 -39.24 -7.19 16.09
CA LYS A 209 -39.27 -8.66 15.98
C LYS A 209 -38.11 -9.32 16.71
N LYS A 210 -36.91 -8.79 16.52
CA LYS A 210 -35.67 -9.44 16.99
C LYS A 210 -34.61 -8.41 17.37
N ILE A 211 -33.87 -8.71 18.44
CA ILE A 211 -32.67 -8.00 18.87
C ILE A 211 -31.49 -8.98 18.81
N ILE A 212 -30.45 -8.61 18.07
CA ILE A 212 -29.17 -9.32 18.07
C ILE A 212 -28.22 -8.58 19.01
N ARG A 213 -27.57 -9.34 19.91
CA ARG A 213 -26.53 -8.84 20.81
C ARG A 213 -25.21 -9.55 20.59
N HIS A 214 -24.11 -8.82 20.70
CA HIS A 214 -22.76 -9.37 20.67
C HIS A 214 -21.91 -8.73 21.77
N ARG A 215 -21.18 -9.56 22.53
CA ARG A 215 -20.32 -9.12 23.66
C ARG A 215 -21.01 -8.11 24.59
N GLY A 216 -22.28 -8.36 24.91
CA GLY A 216 -23.09 -7.51 25.78
C GLY A 216 -23.68 -6.26 25.13
N LYS A 217 -23.36 -5.96 23.87
CA LYS A 217 -23.91 -4.81 23.14
C LYS A 217 -25.06 -5.19 22.21
N ASN A 218 -26.04 -4.31 22.04
CA ASN A 218 -27.02 -4.41 20.97
C ASN A 218 -26.36 -4.00 19.65
N VAL A 219 -26.51 -4.83 18.61
CA VAL A 219 -25.84 -4.63 17.32
C VAL A 219 -26.82 -4.49 16.16
N LEU A 220 -27.96 -5.18 16.21
CA LEU A 220 -28.98 -5.14 15.15
C LEU A 220 -30.38 -5.33 15.72
N PHE A 221 -31.33 -4.50 15.30
CA PHE A 221 -32.76 -4.68 15.57
C PHE A 221 -33.49 -4.95 14.26
N SER A 222 -34.29 -6.02 14.20
CA SER A 222 -35.14 -6.31 13.04
C SER A 222 -36.58 -5.88 13.33
N LEU A 223 -37.14 -5.01 12.50
CA LEU A 223 -38.48 -4.46 12.66
C LEU A 223 -39.40 -4.82 11.49
N GLU A 224 -40.62 -5.25 11.80
CA GLU A 224 -41.70 -5.45 10.82
C GLU A 224 -42.59 -4.22 10.73
N HIS A 225 -43.30 -4.09 9.60
CA HIS A 225 -44.20 -2.96 9.33
C HIS A 225 -43.53 -1.60 9.56
N CYS A 226 -42.23 -1.52 9.26
CA CYS A 226 -41.38 -0.42 9.69
C CYS A 226 -41.48 0.77 8.73
N THR A 227 -41.55 1.98 9.29
CA THR A 227 -41.32 3.22 8.56
C THR A 227 -40.17 3.97 9.18
N VAL A 228 -39.26 4.44 8.34
CA VAL A 228 -38.13 5.29 8.74
C VAL A 228 -38.22 6.62 8.02
N THR A 229 -38.15 7.71 8.77
CA THR A 229 -38.21 9.07 8.24
C THR A 229 -37.09 9.93 8.78
N TYR A 230 -36.62 10.86 7.98
CA TYR A 230 -35.71 11.94 8.39
C TYR A 230 -36.19 13.23 7.74
N GLU A 231 -36.56 14.22 8.57
CA GLU A 231 -37.26 15.42 8.11
C GLU A 231 -38.51 15.06 7.27
N GLU A 232 -38.61 15.55 6.03
CA GLU A 232 -39.70 15.20 5.11
C GLU A 232 -39.40 13.95 4.25
N LYS A 233 -38.20 13.37 4.36
CA LYS A 233 -37.77 12.22 3.56
C LYS A 233 -38.19 10.91 4.21
N VAL A 234 -38.82 10.03 3.43
CA VAL A 234 -39.01 8.63 3.79
C VAL A 234 -37.77 7.83 3.38
N LEU A 235 -37.11 7.22 4.36
CA LEU A 235 -35.89 6.43 4.20
C LEU A 235 -36.15 4.93 4.12
N PHE A 236 -37.28 4.47 4.67
CA PHE A 236 -37.74 3.08 4.56
C PHE A 236 -39.26 3.02 4.65
N GLN A 237 -39.88 2.16 3.84
CA GLN A 237 -41.33 1.94 3.84
C GLN A 237 -41.69 0.50 4.23
N PRO A 238 -42.85 0.29 4.88
CA PRO A 238 -43.28 -1.04 5.31
C PRO A 238 -43.35 -2.08 4.19
N GLN A 239 -43.62 -1.64 2.95
CA GLN A 239 -43.75 -2.56 1.81
C GLN A 239 -42.40 -3.12 1.34
N TRP A 240 -41.27 -2.55 1.79
CA TRP A 240 -39.93 -3.02 1.43
C TRP A 240 -39.47 -4.22 2.27
N GLY A 241 -40.28 -4.64 3.26
CA GLY A 241 -40.06 -5.84 4.05
C GLY A 241 -39.59 -5.55 5.48
N ILE A 242 -38.77 -6.46 6.00
CA ILE A 242 -38.20 -6.33 7.35
C ILE A 242 -37.11 -5.27 7.31
N TYR A 243 -37.18 -4.32 8.23
CA TYR A 243 -36.15 -3.31 8.39
C TYR A 243 -35.12 -3.77 9.42
N ASP A 244 -33.91 -4.07 8.96
CA ASP A 244 -32.77 -4.32 9.84
C ASP A 244 -32.06 -3.02 10.17
N MET A 245 -32.16 -2.62 11.43
CA MET A 245 -31.55 -1.41 11.96
C MET A 245 -30.24 -1.75 12.66
N ALA A 246 -29.12 -1.34 12.07
CA ALA A 246 -27.83 -1.29 12.75
C ALA A 246 -27.93 -0.39 14.00
N VAL A 247 -27.33 -0.85 15.09
CA VAL A 247 -27.29 -0.09 16.34
C VAL A 247 -25.89 0.47 16.52
N GLY A 248 -25.78 1.77 16.78
CA GLY A 248 -24.55 2.40 17.24
C GLY A 248 -24.63 3.92 17.26
N GLU A 249 -24.10 4.52 18.32
CA GLU A 249 -23.95 5.96 18.47
C GLU A 249 -23.16 6.61 17.32
N ARG A 250 -22.12 5.95 16.80
CA ARG A 250 -21.21 6.53 15.82
C ARG A 250 -20.55 5.49 14.95
N ILE A 251 -20.01 5.95 13.82
CA ILE A 251 -19.12 5.15 12.97
C ILE A 251 -17.68 5.32 13.47
N ILE A 252 -17.07 4.23 13.92
CA ILE A 252 -15.74 4.22 14.54
C ILE A 252 -14.62 3.87 13.56
N SER A 253 -14.94 3.28 12.41
CA SER A 253 -13.95 2.88 11.40
C SER A 253 -14.60 2.80 10.03
N VAL A 254 -13.84 3.17 8.98
CA VAL A 254 -14.23 2.99 7.57
C VAL A 254 -13.01 2.57 6.76
N PHE A 255 -13.10 1.48 6.01
CA PHE A 255 -11.99 0.93 5.24
C PHE A 255 -12.44 0.27 3.93
N ALA A 256 -11.50 0.09 3.00
CA ALA A 256 -11.78 -0.47 1.69
C ALA A 256 -11.93 -2.00 1.74
N GLY A 257 -12.83 -2.53 0.90
CA GLY A 257 -13.13 -3.96 0.83
C GLY A 257 -14.19 -4.42 1.85
N PRO A 258 -14.78 -5.60 1.64
CA PRO A 258 -15.75 -6.20 2.54
C PRO A 258 -15.09 -6.83 3.77
N ALA A 259 -15.80 -6.83 4.90
CA ALA A 259 -15.36 -7.45 6.15
C ALA A 259 -15.21 -8.98 6.04
N ASP A 260 -16.10 -9.63 5.29
CA ASP A 260 -16.02 -11.05 4.96
C ASP A 260 -15.93 -11.21 3.42
N PRO A 261 -14.71 -11.23 2.84
CA PRO A 261 -14.51 -11.32 1.39
C PRO A 261 -15.09 -12.58 0.76
N VAL A 262 -15.16 -13.68 1.51
CA VAL A 262 -15.69 -14.95 1.01
C VAL A 262 -17.20 -14.86 0.91
N ALA A 263 -17.88 -14.42 1.98
CA ALA A 263 -19.33 -14.24 1.96
C ALA A 263 -19.77 -13.16 0.95
N TYR A 264 -18.96 -12.14 0.73
CA TYR A 264 -19.21 -11.10 -0.29
C TYR A 264 -18.90 -11.55 -1.73
N GLN A 265 -18.33 -12.75 -1.92
CA GLN A 265 -17.91 -13.27 -3.23
C GLN A 265 -16.91 -12.34 -3.95
N LEU A 266 -15.96 -11.77 -3.19
CA LEU A 266 -14.95 -10.88 -3.73
C LEU A 266 -13.94 -11.64 -4.57
N HIS A 267 -13.98 -11.45 -5.89
CA HIS A 267 -13.02 -12.05 -6.83
C HIS A 267 -12.21 -10.96 -7.54
N TYR A 268 -10.88 -11.13 -7.53
CA TYR A 268 -9.96 -10.33 -8.35
C TYR A 268 -9.55 -11.14 -9.58
N GLN A 269 -9.59 -10.52 -10.75
CA GLN A 269 -8.97 -11.14 -11.93
C GLN A 269 -7.44 -11.01 -11.81
N PRO A 270 -6.68 -12.09 -12.05
CA PRO A 270 -5.23 -11.99 -12.08
C PRO A 270 -4.78 -11.07 -13.22
N PRO A 271 -3.64 -10.36 -13.08
CA PRO A 271 -3.07 -9.58 -14.17
C PRO A 271 -2.83 -10.46 -15.40
N ALA A 272 -3.16 -9.95 -16.59
CA ALA A 272 -2.95 -10.68 -17.85
C ALA A 272 -1.45 -10.87 -18.17
N GLU A 273 -0.61 -9.96 -17.70
CA GLU A 273 0.83 -9.93 -17.96
C GLU A 273 1.61 -10.67 -16.86
N ARG A 274 2.51 -11.56 -17.27
CA ARG A 274 3.41 -12.31 -16.38
C ARG A 274 4.83 -11.81 -16.57
N THR A 275 5.64 -11.88 -15.53
CA THR A 275 7.07 -11.52 -15.60
C THR A 275 7.77 -12.25 -16.75
N HIS A 276 8.28 -11.49 -17.72
CA HIS A 276 9.08 -12.03 -18.81
C HIS A 276 10.39 -12.59 -18.26
N LYS A 277 10.62 -13.89 -18.41
CA LYS A 277 11.93 -14.48 -18.14
C LYS A 277 12.85 -14.13 -19.30
N ILE A 278 14.02 -13.57 -19.00
CA ILE A 278 15.05 -13.29 -20.00
C ILE A 278 15.51 -14.63 -20.59
N VAL A 279 15.44 -14.76 -21.92
CA VAL A 279 15.99 -15.90 -22.66
C VAL A 279 17.31 -15.46 -23.28
N HIS A 280 18.41 -16.08 -22.86
CA HIS A 280 19.74 -15.79 -23.41
C HIS A 280 19.96 -16.58 -24.70
N ASP A 281 20.50 -15.93 -25.73
CA ASP A 281 20.89 -16.57 -26.97
C ASP A 281 22.24 -17.29 -26.84
N GLU A 282 22.60 -18.09 -27.85
CA GLU A 282 23.84 -18.87 -27.85
C GLU A 282 25.09 -17.98 -27.72
N LYS A 283 25.05 -16.79 -28.32
CA LYS A 283 26.15 -15.81 -28.26
C LYS A 283 26.34 -15.26 -26.84
N ALA A 284 25.27 -14.92 -26.13
CA ALA A 284 25.33 -14.50 -24.74
C ALA A 284 25.82 -15.64 -23.83
N LEU A 285 25.32 -16.86 -24.02
CA LEU A 285 25.77 -18.03 -23.25
C LEU A 285 27.25 -18.34 -23.47
N ARG A 286 27.75 -18.16 -24.69
CA ARG A 286 29.18 -18.30 -25.01
C ARG A 286 30.02 -17.24 -24.29
N LEU A 287 29.60 -15.98 -24.30
CA LEU A 287 30.27 -14.92 -23.54
C LEU A 287 30.27 -15.21 -22.04
N HIS A 288 29.15 -15.64 -21.47
CA HIS A 288 29.06 -16.04 -20.05
C HIS A 288 30.06 -17.16 -19.71
N SER A 289 30.28 -18.10 -20.62
CA SER A 289 31.29 -19.15 -20.45
C SER A 289 32.71 -18.58 -20.33
N LEU A 290 33.05 -17.52 -21.08
CA LEU A 290 34.36 -16.87 -20.98
C LEU A 290 34.55 -16.18 -19.62
N TYR A 291 33.52 -15.46 -19.15
CA TYR A 291 33.49 -14.91 -17.79
C TYR A 291 33.67 -16.00 -16.73
N GLN A 292 32.96 -17.12 -16.86
CA GLN A 292 33.07 -18.24 -15.93
C GLN A 292 34.48 -18.85 -15.93
N GLN A 293 35.14 -18.97 -17.08
CA GLN A 293 36.50 -19.48 -17.16
C GLN A 293 37.50 -18.58 -16.42
N LEU A 294 37.42 -17.26 -16.63
CA LEU A 294 38.29 -16.31 -15.93
C LEU A 294 38.02 -16.30 -14.41
N ARG A 295 36.73 -16.34 -14.03
CA ARG A 295 36.31 -16.46 -12.64
C ARG A 295 36.86 -17.73 -11.98
N ASN A 296 36.81 -18.87 -12.67
CA ASN A 296 37.35 -20.13 -12.16
C ASN A 296 38.87 -20.05 -11.93
N LEU A 297 39.63 -19.36 -12.81
CA LEU A 297 41.06 -19.12 -12.58
C LEU A 297 41.30 -18.28 -11.33
N ARG A 298 40.51 -17.22 -11.15
CA ARG A 298 40.58 -16.31 -9.99
C ARG A 298 40.25 -17.02 -8.67
N GLU A 299 39.08 -17.65 -8.58
CA GLU A 299 38.57 -18.26 -7.35
C GLU A 299 39.37 -19.50 -6.91
N ASN A 300 39.94 -20.26 -7.87
CA ASN A 300 40.80 -21.40 -7.55
C ASN A 300 42.28 -21.02 -7.39
N HIS A 301 42.62 -19.73 -7.42
CA HIS A 301 44.01 -19.23 -7.32
C HIS A 301 44.97 -19.87 -8.35
N ILE A 302 44.46 -20.23 -9.53
CA ILE A 302 45.26 -20.82 -10.59
C ILE A 302 45.90 -19.68 -11.36
N VAL A 303 47.24 -19.64 -11.39
CA VAL A 303 48.01 -18.69 -12.21
C VAL A 303 48.30 -19.32 -13.57
N SER A 304 47.61 -18.89 -14.62
CA SER A 304 47.78 -19.43 -15.97
C SER A 304 47.75 -18.34 -17.04
N ARG A 305 48.92 -18.04 -17.62
CA ARG A 305 49.02 -17.13 -18.77
C ARG A 305 48.29 -17.69 -19.98
N GLU A 306 48.50 -18.97 -20.29
CA GLU A 306 47.89 -19.64 -21.45
C GLU A 306 46.36 -19.66 -21.33
N GLY A 307 45.83 -19.94 -20.13
CA GLY A 307 44.38 -19.93 -19.87
C GLY A 307 43.75 -18.57 -20.17
N VAL A 308 44.38 -17.49 -19.72
CA VAL A 308 43.89 -16.12 -19.99
C VAL A 308 44.13 -15.69 -21.43
N GLU A 309 45.22 -16.12 -22.06
CA GLU A 309 45.50 -15.84 -23.46
C GLU A 309 44.44 -16.46 -24.38
N ASN A 310 43.99 -17.68 -24.07
CA ASN A 310 42.88 -18.33 -24.79
C ASN A 310 41.57 -17.54 -24.65
N ILE A 311 41.23 -17.09 -23.44
CA ILE A 311 40.04 -16.25 -23.20
C ILE A 311 40.16 -14.93 -23.98
N TRP A 312 41.32 -14.29 -23.93
CA TRP A 312 41.60 -13.03 -24.62
C TRP A 312 41.48 -13.14 -26.14
N GLN A 313 41.99 -14.23 -26.72
CA GLN A 313 41.88 -14.47 -28.16
C GLN A 313 40.42 -14.53 -28.60
N VAL A 314 39.59 -15.30 -27.90
CA VAL A 314 38.14 -15.42 -28.20
C VAL A 314 37.43 -14.09 -27.97
N LEU A 315 37.73 -13.39 -26.87
CA LEU A 315 37.13 -12.09 -26.56
C LEU A 315 37.40 -11.08 -27.69
N ARG A 316 38.65 -10.95 -28.13
CA ARG A 316 39.04 -9.98 -29.14
C ARG A 316 38.43 -10.26 -30.51
N THR A 317 38.18 -11.53 -30.85
CA THR A 317 37.62 -11.92 -32.15
C THR A 317 36.10 -11.90 -32.17
N GLU A 318 35.45 -12.47 -31.15
CA GLU A 318 34.00 -12.70 -31.13
C GLU A 318 33.23 -11.58 -30.39
N TYR A 319 33.87 -10.92 -29.42
CA TYR A 319 33.26 -9.93 -28.53
C TYR A 319 34.13 -8.66 -28.35
N PRO A 320 34.60 -8.02 -29.45
CA PRO A 320 35.59 -6.94 -29.37
C PRO A 320 35.11 -5.70 -28.58
N GLU A 321 33.80 -5.54 -28.39
CA GLU A 321 33.22 -4.40 -27.66
C GLU A 321 33.01 -4.67 -26.16
N ASP A 322 33.26 -5.90 -25.69
CA ASP A 322 33.11 -6.24 -24.28
C ASP A 322 34.28 -5.69 -23.46
N TRP A 323 34.04 -4.48 -22.93
CA TRP A 323 35.00 -3.75 -22.13
C TRP A 323 35.19 -4.35 -20.73
N LEU A 324 34.17 -5.02 -20.19
CA LEU A 324 34.18 -5.51 -18.82
C LEU A 324 35.06 -6.74 -18.67
N LEU A 325 34.94 -7.74 -19.55
CA LEU A 325 35.84 -8.90 -19.53
C LEU A 325 37.28 -8.46 -19.85
N SER A 326 37.46 -7.45 -20.70
CA SER A 326 38.78 -6.86 -20.95
C SER A 326 39.40 -6.25 -19.68
N LEU A 327 38.61 -5.58 -18.83
CA LEU A 327 39.07 -5.09 -17.53
C LEU A 327 39.38 -6.22 -16.55
N GLU A 328 38.51 -7.23 -16.44
CA GLU A 328 38.76 -8.37 -15.54
C GLU A 328 40.03 -9.15 -15.93
N ILE A 329 40.29 -9.29 -17.23
CA ILE A 329 41.54 -9.88 -17.73
C ILE A 329 42.73 -9.02 -17.29
N LEU A 330 42.66 -7.69 -17.45
CA LEU A 330 43.74 -6.80 -17.03
C LEU A 330 44.00 -6.90 -15.52
N GLU A 331 42.95 -6.88 -14.71
CA GLU A 331 43.02 -7.06 -13.25
C GLU A 331 43.76 -8.36 -12.90
N TYR A 332 43.33 -9.48 -13.50
CA TYR A 332 43.96 -10.77 -13.26
C TYR A 332 45.44 -10.79 -13.64
N LEU A 333 45.80 -10.24 -14.81
CA LEU A 333 47.20 -10.18 -15.27
C LEU A 333 48.06 -9.38 -14.30
N MET A 334 47.55 -8.24 -13.82
CA MET A 334 48.29 -7.36 -12.90
C MET A 334 48.47 -8.01 -11.52
N ARG A 335 47.40 -8.58 -10.93
CA ARG A 335 47.48 -9.24 -9.62
C ARG A 335 48.44 -10.42 -9.59
N ASN A 336 48.62 -11.10 -10.72
CA ASN A 336 49.51 -12.25 -10.84
C ASN A 336 50.88 -11.91 -11.44
N ASN A 337 51.21 -10.62 -11.60
CA ASN A 337 52.47 -10.14 -12.20
C ASN A 337 52.77 -10.72 -13.59
N ILE A 338 51.74 -11.07 -14.37
CA ILE A 338 51.87 -11.58 -15.73
C ILE A 338 52.03 -10.40 -16.68
N ASN A 339 53.28 -10.10 -17.03
CA ASN A 339 53.65 -9.00 -17.91
C ASN A 339 53.97 -9.46 -19.34
N GLY A 340 54.02 -8.52 -20.27
CA GLY A 340 54.39 -8.75 -21.68
C GLY A 340 53.27 -8.40 -22.66
N ASP A 341 53.37 -8.94 -23.87
CA ASP A 341 52.54 -8.57 -25.02
C ASP A 341 51.04 -8.73 -24.77
N LEU A 342 50.65 -9.75 -24.00
CA LEU A 342 49.25 -10.01 -23.66
C LEU A 342 48.64 -8.83 -22.88
N ARG A 343 49.33 -8.35 -21.85
CA ARG A 343 48.90 -7.20 -21.04
C ARG A 343 48.83 -5.93 -21.88
N GLN A 344 49.86 -5.65 -22.67
CA GLN A 344 49.90 -4.49 -23.56
C GLN A 344 48.74 -4.53 -24.58
N GLY A 345 48.41 -5.71 -25.09
CA GLY A 345 47.27 -5.91 -26.00
C GLY A 345 45.93 -5.58 -25.36
N VAL A 346 45.71 -6.00 -24.11
CA VAL A 346 44.48 -5.72 -23.35
C VAL A 346 44.37 -4.23 -23.01
N GLU A 347 45.47 -3.62 -22.53
CA GLU A 347 45.53 -2.18 -22.25
C GLU A 347 45.24 -1.35 -23.52
N TYR A 348 45.82 -1.75 -24.66
CA TYR A 348 45.55 -1.11 -25.94
C TYR A 348 44.07 -1.19 -26.33
N GLN A 349 43.43 -2.36 -26.18
CA GLN A 349 42.01 -2.51 -26.46
C GLN A 349 41.14 -1.64 -25.56
N LEU A 350 41.42 -1.62 -24.25
CA LEU A 350 40.71 -0.74 -23.31
C LEU A 350 40.90 0.74 -23.66
N SER A 351 42.10 1.14 -24.11
CA SER A 351 42.35 2.50 -24.58
C SER A 351 41.52 2.87 -25.82
N LYS A 352 41.25 1.89 -26.70
CA LYS A 352 40.39 2.06 -27.87
C LYS A 352 38.92 2.16 -27.45
N LEU A 353 38.43 1.25 -26.60
CA LEU A 353 37.04 1.23 -26.13
C LEU A 353 36.70 2.46 -25.29
N LYS A 354 37.66 2.99 -24.52
CA LYS A 354 37.52 4.22 -23.73
C LYS A 354 37.22 5.46 -24.58
N ARG A 355 37.48 5.44 -25.90
CA ARG A 355 37.11 6.54 -26.81
C ARG A 355 35.60 6.62 -27.06
N ASN A 356 34.85 5.54 -26.79
CA ASN A 356 33.40 5.55 -26.83
C ASN A 356 32.85 6.24 -25.56
N PRO A 357 32.09 7.35 -25.69
CA PRO A 357 31.52 8.06 -24.53
C PRO A 357 30.69 7.17 -23.60
N HIS A 358 30.06 6.11 -24.13
CA HIS A 358 29.24 5.20 -23.33
C HIS A 358 30.08 4.35 -22.36
N PHE A 359 31.31 3.99 -22.73
CA PHE A 359 32.21 3.16 -21.93
C PHE A 359 33.28 3.94 -21.19
N GLN A 360 33.57 5.18 -21.61
CA GLN A 360 34.68 5.99 -21.12
C GLN A 360 34.73 6.07 -19.58
N LYS A 361 33.61 6.42 -18.94
CA LYS A 361 33.53 6.56 -17.48
C LYS A 361 33.67 5.22 -16.76
N LEU A 362 33.04 4.16 -17.29
CA LEU A 362 33.07 2.83 -16.71
C LEU A 362 34.50 2.24 -16.74
N ILE A 363 35.18 2.36 -17.88
CA ILE A 363 36.56 1.91 -18.05
C ILE A 363 37.52 2.71 -17.17
N LEU A 364 37.36 4.05 -17.11
CA LEU A 364 38.20 4.90 -16.26
C LEU A 364 38.11 4.51 -14.78
N ASN A 365 36.89 4.36 -14.27
CA ASN A 365 36.66 3.99 -12.88
C ASN A 365 37.24 2.60 -12.57
N GLY A 366 37.05 1.63 -13.48
CA GLY A 366 37.60 0.28 -13.30
C GLY A 366 39.13 0.27 -13.29
N LEU A 367 39.77 1.01 -14.21
CA LEU A 367 41.23 1.16 -14.22
C LEU A 367 41.74 1.81 -12.93
N GLU A 368 41.10 2.88 -12.46
CA GLU A 368 41.47 3.57 -11.22
C GLU A 368 41.45 2.61 -10.02
N GLN A 369 40.44 1.75 -9.92
CA GLN A 369 40.37 0.72 -8.86
C GLN A 369 41.50 -0.30 -8.98
N ILE A 370 41.76 -0.83 -10.19
CA ILE A 370 42.83 -1.82 -10.39
C ILE A 370 44.20 -1.23 -10.01
N TYR A 371 44.47 0.03 -10.36
CA TYR A 371 45.74 0.68 -10.04
C TYR A 371 45.86 1.13 -8.57
N ALA A 372 44.74 1.35 -7.88
CA ALA A 372 44.74 1.70 -6.46
C ALA A 372 44.92 0.48 -5.53
N ASP A 373 44.51 -0.71 -5.99
CA ASP A 373 44.57 -1.98 -5.25
C ASP A 373 45.94 -2.70 -5.30
N LEU A 374 46.91 -2.18 -6.07
CA LEU A 374 48.26 -2.72 -6.27
C LEU A 374 49.30 -1.83 -5.58
#